data_AF-A0A838GY86-F1
#
_entry.id   AF-A0A838GY86-F1
#
_cell.length_a   1.000
_cell.length_b   1.000
_cell.length_c   1.000
_cell.angle_alpha   90.00
_cell.angle_beta   90.00
_cell.angle_gamma   90.00
#
_symmetry.space_group_name_H-M   'P 1'
#
loop_
_entity.id
_entity.type
_entity.pdbx_description
1 polymer ?
#
loop_
_entity_poly.entity_id
_entity_poly.type
_entity_poly.pdbx_seq_one_letter_code
_entity_poly.pdbx_strand_id
1 'polypeptide(L)'
;MRRPGRRALLAAVLAGLLLGCGEPPVDVAIPAREPGEHVLDQAGILAGSALPERLEALAADGLDVVALTYETEQAGCGEAFRAGGELTAAWDADVALVAVARPGDFEASGQARQRCLGVRPRDERAVPGALRQRIAEEIVPRFARRNDWRGAFEMAADVLAEEVGR
;
A
#
# COMPACT_ATOMS: atom_id res chain seq x y z
N MET A 1 40.43 -43.71 -30.30
CA MET A 1 39.15 -43.52 -29.59
C MET A 1 39.43 -43.04 -28.16
N ARG A 2 39.03 -41.81 -27.82
CA ARG A 2 38.49 -41.35 -26.51
C ARG A 2 38.42 -39.80 -26.52
N ARG A 3 37.32 -39.28 -25.97
CA ARG A 3 36.67 -37.99 -26.27
C ARG A 3 37.36 -36.77 -25.63
N PRO A 4 37.29 -35.57 -26.24
CA PRO A 4 37.66 -34.32 -25.59
C PRO A 4 36.61 -33.97 -24.52
N GLY A 5 37.06 -33.88 -23.27
CA GLY A 5 36.23 -33.59 -22.10
C GLY A 5 35.94 -32.10 -21.94
N ARG A 6 34.66 -31.78 -22.15
CA ARG A 6 33.80 -30.94 -21.31
C ARG A 6 34.30 -29.55 -20.87
N ARG A 7 33.69 -28.56 -21.55
CA ARG A 7 32.82 -27.51 -21.00
C ARG A 7 33.47 -26.39 -20.16
N ALA A 8 33.36 -25.21 -20.77
CA ALA A 8 33.57 -23.88 -20.25
C ALA A 8 32.63 -23.48 -19.09
N LEU A 9 32.99 -22.33 -18.51
CA LEU A 9 32.18 -21.34 -17.80
C LEU A 9 31.85 -21.62 -16.32
N LEU A 10 32.66 -21.00 -15.46
CA LEU A 10 32.22 -20.47 -14.17
C LEU A 10 32.66 -19.00 -14.12
N ALA A 11 31.84 -18.12 -14.68
CA ALA A 11 31.90 -16.70 -14.39
C ALA A 11 31.13 -16.49 -13.08
N ALA A 12 31.86 -16.27 -11.99
CA ALA A 12 31.29 -15.90 -10.71
C ALA A 12 30.81 -14.44 -10.80
N VAL A 13 29.49 -14.23 -10.75
CA VAL A 13 28.89 -12.92 -10.55
C VAL A 13 28.98 -12.61 -9.06
N LEU A 14 30.00 -11.83 -8.67
CA LEU A 14 30.03 -11.11 -7.40
C LEU A 14 29.63 -9.66 -7.68
N ALA A 15 28.32 -9.39 -7.62
CA ALA A 15 27.79 -8.04 -7.53
C ALA A 15 26.99 -7.98 -6.24
N GLY A 16 27.67 -7.69 -5.13
CA GLY A 16 27.06 -7.58 -3.82
C GLY A 16 27.83 -6.59 -2.96
N LEU A 17 27.08 -5.69 -2.32
CA LEU A 17 27.48 -4.76 -1.27
C LEU A 17 28.07 -3.43 -1.74
N LEU A 18 27.25 -2.64 -2.45
CA LEU A 18 27.19 -1.22 -2.13
C LEU A 18 26.33 -1.05 -0.87
N LEU A 19 27.00 -1.10 0.28
CA LEU A 19 26.48 -0.63 1.56
C LEU A 19 26.26 0.89 1.48
N GLY A 20 25.18 1.29 0.80
CA GLY A 20 24.54 2.55 1.10
C GLY A 20 23.79 2.36 2.41
N CYS A 21 24.05 3.19 3.42
CA CYS A 21 23.13 3.40 4.54
C CYS A 21 21.85 4.10 4.04
N GLY A 22 21.28 3.63 2.94
CA GLY A 22 19.98 4.03 2.43
C GLY A 22 18.92 3.19 3.12
N GLU A 23 17.76 3.79 3.38
CA GLU A 23 16.58 3.02 3.75
C GLU A 23 16.37 1.88 2.75
N PRO A 24 15.99 0.67 3.21
CA PRO A 24 15.68 -0.44 2.31
C PRO A 24 14.55 -0.01 1.36
N PRO A 25 14.55 -0.48 0.10
CA PRO A 25 13.48 -0.20 -0.83
C PRO A 25 12.14 -0.69 -0.29
N VAL A 26 11.04 -0.08 -0.76
CA VAL A 26 9.69 -0.55 -0.45
C VAL A 26 9.51 -1.95 -1.03
N ASP A 27 8.94 -2.86 -0.24
CA ASP A 27 8.84 -4.28 -0.58
C ASP A 27 7.49 -4.60 -1.25
N VAL A 28 7.17 -3.84 -2.31
CA VAL A 28 5.93 -4.02 -3.08
C VAL A 28 6.18 -3.72 -4.55
N ALA A 29 5.62 -4.56 -5.42
CA ALA A 29 5.64 -4.31 -6.86
C ALA A 29 4.40 -3.49 -7.24
N ILE A 30 4.59 -2.28 -7.77
CA ILE A 30 3.51 -1.42 -8.24
C ILE A 30 3.50 -1.45 -9.78
N PRO A 31 2.53 -2.12 -10.42
CA PRO A 31 2.42 -2.13 -11.88
C PRO A 31 1.99 -0.75 -12.40
N ALA A 32 2.08 -0.57 -13.72
CA ALA A 32 1.44 0.57 -14.37
C ALA A 32 -0.08 0.50 -14.12
N ARG A 33 -0.69 1.66 -13.88
CA ARG A 33 -2.13 1.77 -13.65
C ARG A 33 -2.90 1.55 -14.95
N GLU A 34 -3.87 0.66 -14.92
CA GLU A 34 -4.82 0.51 -16.03
C GLU A 34 -5.93 1.58 -15.95
N PRO A 35 -6.56 1.96 -17.09
CA PRO A 35 -7.64 2.95 -17.08
C PRO A 35 -8.80 2.54 -16.16
N GLY A 36 -9.18 3.42 -15.23
CA GLY A 36 -10.25 3.19 -14.25
C GLY A 36 -9.85 2.33 -13.05
N GLU A 37 -8.57 1.92 -12.95
CA GLU A 37 -8.09 1.17 -11.79
C GLU A 37 -7.88 2.11 -10.60
N HIS A 38 -8.46 1.79 -9.44
CA HIS A 38 -8.27 2.55 -8.20
C HIS A 38 -7.72 1.71 -7.06
N VAL A 39 -7.66 0.38 -7.20
CA VAL A 39 -7.32 -0.54 -6.12
C VAL A 39 -6.31 -1.58 -6.60
N LEU A 40 -5.17 -1.63 -5.92
CA LEU A 40 -4.16 -2.68 -6.03
C LEU A 40 -4.23 -3.58 -4.79
N ASP A 41 -5.15 -4.56 -4.80
CA ASP A 41 -5.41 -5.47 -3.67
C ASP A 41 -4.55 -6.74 -3.72
N GLN A 42 -3.24 -6.63 -3.45
CA GLN A 42 -2.33 -7.79 -3.51
C GLN A 42 -2.55 -8.77 -2.34
N ALA A 43 -3.10 -8.29 -1.22
CA ALA A 43 -3.43 -9.13 -0.07
C ALA A 43 -4.82 -9.79 -0.17
N GLY A 44 -5.65 -9.42 -1.16
CA GLY A 44 -6.98 -10.01 -1.37
C GLY A 44 -8.01 -9.67 -0.29
N ILE A 45 -7.78 -8.62 0.51
CA ILE A 45 -8.63 -8.28 1.67
C ILE A 45 -9.80 -7.35 1.31
N LEU A 46 -9.85 -6.88 0.07
CA LEU A 46 -10.86 -5.95 -0.45
C LEU A 46 -11.86 -6.61 -1.40
N ALA A 47 -11.79 -7.93 -1.58
CA ALA A 47 -12.72 -8.68 -2.41
C ALA A 47 -14.19 -8.43 -2.01
N GLY A 48 -15.00 -8.01 -2.99
CA GLY A 48 -16.42 -7.69 -2.81
C GLY A 48 -16.69 -6.46 -1.94
N SER A 49 -15.69 -5.61 -1.69
CA SER A 49 -15.90 -4.28 -1.09
C SER A 49 -16.56 -3.33 -2.08
N ALA A 50 -17.21 -2.29 -1.57
CA ALA A 50 -17.72 -1.18 -2.37
C ALA A 50 -16.67 -0.07 -2.57
N LEU A 51 -15.40 -0.35 -2.21
CA LEU A 51 -14.32 0.63 -2.26
C LEU A 51 -14.05 1.10 -3.70
N PRO A 52 -13.90 0.24 -4.72
CA PRO A 52 -13.61 0.69 -6.08
C PRO A 52 -14.63 1.71 -6.59
N GLU A 53 -15.93 1.47 -6.39
CA GLU A 53 -16.99 2.37 -6.84
C GLU A 53 -16.96 3.72 -6.10
N ARG A 54 -16.58 3.73 -4.81
CA ARG A 54 -16.42 4.96 -4.03
C ARG A 54 -15.22 5.77 -4.51
N LEU A 55 -14.10 5.12 -4.80
CA LEU A 55 -12.89 5.78 -5.29
C LEU A 55 -13.10 6.33 -6.71
N GLU A 56 -13.84 5.62 -7.56
CA GLU A 56 -14.25 6.12 -8.88
C GLU A 56 -15.13 7.38 -8.76
N ALA A 57 -16.10 7.37 -7.83
CA ALA A 57 -16.94 8.55 -7.57
C ALA A 57 -16.11 9.75 -7.08
N LEU A 58 -15.16 9.53 -6.17
CA LEU A 58 -14.24 10.57 -5.70
C LEU A 58 -13.39 11.16 -6.84
N ALA A 59 -12.88 10.29 -7.73
CA ALA A 59 -12.13 10.74 -8.90
C ALA A 59 -12.98 11.56 -9.86
N ALA A 60 -14.26 11.20 -10.04
CA ALA A 60 -15.22 11.99 -10.82
C ALA A 60 -15.49 13.37 -10.19
N ASP A 61 -15.43 13.46 -8.87
CA ASP A 61 -15.53 14.71 -8.09
C ASP A 61 -14.20 15.50 -8.01
N GLY A 62 -13.13 14.99 -8.65
CA GLY A 62 -11.85 15.68 -8.80
C GLY A 62 -10.82 15.37 -7.70
N LEU A 63 -11.03 14.32 -6.90
CA LEU A 63 -10.06 13.81 -5.94
C LEU A 63 -9.70 12.37 -6.28
N ASP A 64 -8.54 12.13 -6.89
CA ASP A 64 -8.11 10.79 -7.26
C ASP A 64 -7.47 10.06 -6.08
N VAL A 65 -8.29 9.25 -5.40
CA VAL A 65 -7.86 8.39 -4.30
C VAL A 65 -7.65 6.97 -4.80
N VAL A 66 -6.51 6.38 -4.44
CA VAL A 66 -6.14 5.00 -4.79
C VAL A 66 -5.86 4.17 -3.54
N ALA A 67 -6.01 2.86 -3.62
CA ALA A 67 -5.79 1.94 -2.51
C ALA A 67 -4.76 0.86 -2.84
N LEU A 68 -3.96 0.48 -1.85
CA LEU A 68 -3.01 -0.63 -1.93
C LEU A 68 -3.11 -1.49 -0.68
N THR A 69 -3.13 -2.81 -0.88
CA THR A 69 -2.97 -3.80 0.18
C THR A 69 -1.87 -4.77 -0.20
N TYR A 70 -1.00 -5.11 0.75
CA TYR A 70 0.04 -6.11 0.52
C TYR A 70 0.60 -6.62 1.86
N GLU A 71 1.27 -7.77 1.80
CA GLU A 71 1.95 -8.36 2.94
C GLU A 71 3.47 -8.32 2.74
N THR A 72 4.22 -7.99 3.80
CA THR A 72 5.69 -8.01 3.82
C THR A 72 6.21 -8.23 5.24
N GLU A 73 7.39 -8.85 5.37
CA GLU A 73 8.10 -8.98 6.64
C GLU A 73 8.44 -7.61 7.28
N GLN A 74 8.53 -6.55 6.46
CA GLN A 74 8.83 -5.17 6.85
C GLN A 74 7.59 -4.39 7.34
N ALA A 75 6.45 -5.05 7.51
CA ALA A 75 5.18 -4.37 7.77
C ALA A 75 5.19 -3.42 8.98
N GLY A 76 4.63 -2.24 8.76
CA GLY A 76 4.44 -1.19 9.76
C GLY A 76 4.00 0.12 9.12
N CYS A 77 3.66 1.12 9.92
CA CYS A 77 3.15 2.39 9.39
C CYS A 77 4.18 3.18 8.57
N GLY A 78 5.48 3.03 8.88
CA GLY A 78 6.54 3.62 8.04
C GLY A 78 6.55 3.01 6.64
N GLU A 79 6.39 1.69 6.55
CA GLU A 79 6.33 0.98 5.27
C GLU A 79 5.09 1.38 4.46
N ALA A 80 3.90 1.42 5.08
CA ALA A 80 2.69 1.94 4.43
C ALA A 80 2.85 3.38 3.92
N PHE A 81 3.53 4.24 4.68
CA PHE A 81 3.77 5.62 4.27
C PHE A 81 4.69 5.71 3.03
N ARG A 82 5.77 4.93 3.01
CA ARG A 82 6.71 4.89 1.87
C ARG A 82 6.04 4.30 0.63
N ALA A 83 5.35 3.18 0.78
CA ALA A 83 4.58 2.55 -0.30
C ALA A 83 3.50 3.48 -0.86
N GLY A 84 2.81 4.24 -0.01
CA GLY A 84 1.84 5.23 -0.50
C GLY A 84 2.49 6.34 -1.32
N GLY A 85 3.72 6.73 -0.98
CA GLY A 85 4.49 7.71 -1.74
C GLY A 85 4.86 7.18 -3.11
N GLU A 86 5.31 5.93 -3.19
CA GLU A 86 5.60 5.27 -4.46
C GLU A 86 4.33 5.05 -5.30
N LEU A 87 3.21 4.65 -4.68
CA LEU A 87 1.95 4.44 -5.38
C LEU A 87 1.39 5.73 -5.98
N THR A 88 1.28 6.80 -5.18
CA THR A 88 0.82 8.11 -5.67
C THR A 88 1.71 8.65 -6.79
N ALA A 89 3.02 8.45 -6.70
CA ALA A 89 3.94 8.85 -7.77
C ALA A 89 3.79 7.99 -9.03
N ALA A 90 3.66 6.67 -8.90
CA ALA A 90 3.55 5.74 -10.03
C ALA A 90 2.21 5.84 -10.76
N TRP A 91 1.13 6.08 -10.02
CA TRP A 91 -0.25 6.12 -10.54
C TRP A 91 -0.77 7.54 -10.79
N ASP A 92 0.07 8.54 -10.54
CA ASP A 92 -0.24 9.98 -10.64
C ASP A 92 -1.46 10.43 -9.81
N ALA A 93 -1.75 9.71 -8.72
CA ALA A 93 -2.91 9.93 -7.87
C ALA A 93 -2.68 10.99 -6.78
N ASP A 94 -3.77 11.58 -6.27
CA ASP A 94 -3.72 12.62 -5.24
C ASP A 94 -3.44 12.04 -3.85
N VAL A 95 -4.05 10.89 -3.54
CA VAL A 95 -3.99 10.26 -2.22
C VAL A 95 -3.93 8.74 -2.34
N ALA A 96 -3.05 8.09 -1.58
CA ALA A 96 -3.03 6.65 -1.39
C ALA A 96 -3.53 6.25 0.01
N LEU A 97 -4.45 5.30 0.06
CA LEU A 97 -4.78 4.51 1.23
C LEU A 97 -3.96 3.22 1.18
N VAL A 98 -3.10 2.96 2.16
CA VAL A 98 -2.20 1.79 2.13
C VAL A 98 -2.36 0.96 3.38
N ALA A 99 -2.79 -0.30 3.20
CA ALA A 99 -2.75 -1.30 4.25
C ALA A 99 -1.56 -2.24 4.06
N VAL A 100 -0.78 -2.42 5.11
CA VAL A 100 0.32 -3.37 5.14
C VAL A 100 0.27 -4.20 6.42
N ALA A 101 0.57 -5.49 6.28
CA ALA A 101 0.67 -6.44 7.37
C ALA A 101 1.80 -7.44 7.10
N ARG A 102 2.19 -8.21 8.12
CA ARG A 102 3.05 -9.37 7.88
C ARG A 102 2.27 -10.48 7.18
N PRO A 103 2.96 -11.46 6.57
CA PRO A 103 2.30 -12.60 5.94
C PRO A 103 1.29 -13.28 6.87
N GLY A 104 0.01 -13.32 6.48
CA GLY A 104 -1.10 -13.91 7.23
C GLY A 104 -1.71 -13.06 8.35
N ASP A 105 -1.16 -11.88 8.65
CA ASP A 105 -1.64 -11.05 9.77
C ASP A 105 -2.99 -10.36 9.46
N PHE A 106 -3.33 -10.18 8.18
CA PHE A 106 -4.65 -9.68 7.81
C PHE A 106 -5.77 -10.66 8.14
N GLU A 107 -5.49 -11.95 8.28
CA GLU A 107 -6.47 -12.98 8.64
C GLU A 107 -6.42 -13.35 10.13
N ALA A 108 -5.33 -12.97 10.83
CA ALA A 108 -5.10 -13.33 12.21
C ALA A 108 -6.10 -12.67 13.18
N SER A 109 -6.77 -13.50 13.99
CA SER A 109 -7.59 -13.04 15.12
C SER A 109 -6.71 -12.71 16.32
N GLY A 110 -6.39 -11.43 16.54
CA GLY A 110 -5.59 -10.98 17.69
C GLY A 110 -5.02 -9.57 17.51
N GLN A 111 -4.41 -9.00 18.55
CA GLN A 111 -3.65 -7.75 18.45
C GLN A 111 -2.33 -8.01 17.69
N ALA A 112 -2.39 -8.14 16.37
CA ALA A 112 -1.19 -8.09 15.55
C ALA A 112 -0.65 -6.64 15.60
N ARG A 113 0.48 -6.45 16.29
CA ARG A 113 1.12 -5.14 16.53
C ARG A 113 1.73 -4.51 15.27
N GLN A 114 1.54 -5.12 14.10
CA GLN A 114 2.26 -4.81 12.87
C GLN A 114 1.34 -4.61 11.65
N ARG A 115 0.04 -4.43 11.89
CA ARG A 115 -0.92 -4.07 10.84
C ARG A 115 -1.13 -2.57 10.85
N CYS A 116 -0.98 -1.92 9.71
CA CYS A 116 -1.23 -0.49 9.59
C CYS A 116 -2.09 -0.21 8.37
N LEU A 117 -3.01 0.75 8.49
CA LEU A 117 -3.61 1.44 7.35
C LEU A 117 -3.23 2.92 7.45
N GLY A 118 -2.51 3.42 6.46
CA GLY A 118 -2.04 4.79 6.38
C GLY A 118 -2.71 5.58 5.26
N VAL A 119 -2.68 6.90 5.40
CA VAL A 119 -3.13 7.86 4.38
C VAL A 119 -1.92 8.66 3.91
N ARG A 120 -1.62 8.58 2.61
CA ARG A 120 -0.46 9.24 2.02
C ARG A 120 -0.88 10.14 0.86
N PRO A 121 -0.96 11.46 1.08
CA PRO A 121 -1.20 12.40 -0.01
C PRO A 121 0.08 12.63 -0.81
N ARG A 122 -0.07 12.94 -2.10
CA ARG A 122 1.01 13.44 -2.94
C ARG A 122 1.41 14.86 -2.55
N ASP A 123 0.43 15.72 -2.30
CA ASP A 123 0.61 17.06 -1.71
C ASP A 123 0.12 17.07 -0.26
N GLU A 124 1.04 17.27 0.68
CA GLU A 124 0.75 17.37 2.12
C GLU A 124 -0.24 18.49 2.48
N ARG A 125 -0.42 19.47 1.60
CA ARG A 125 -1.40 20.56 1.78
C ARG A 125 -2.82 20.14 1.41
N ALA A 126 -2.98 19.16 0.52
CA ALA A 126 -4.29 18.69 0.07
C ALA A 126 -5.01 17.89 1.16
N VAL A 127 -4.27 17.14 1.98
CA VAL A 127 -4.83 16.36 3.10
C VAL A 127 -4.14 16.73 4.41
N PRO A 128 -4.80 17.51 5.29
CA PRO A 128 -4.22 17.97 6.55
C PRO A 128 -3.67 16.82 7.40
N GLY A 129 -2.50 17.03 8.02
CA GLY A 129 -1.87 16.03 8.90
C GLY A 129 -2.79 15.53 10.03
N ALA A 130 -3.60 16.43 10.61
CA ALA A 130 -4.58 16.08 11.64
C ALA A 130 -5.68 15.12 11.12
N LEU A 131 -6.12 15.29 9.87
CA LEU A 131 -7.09 14.39 9.24
C LEU A 131 -6.47 13.00 9.03
N ARG A 132 -5.23 12.94 8.52
CA ARG A 132 -4.49 11.68 8.33
C ARG A 132 -4.30 10.95 9.65
N GLN A 133 -3.92 11.67 10.70
CA GLN A 133 -3.76 11.12 12.05
C GLN A 133 -5.10 10.59 12.58
N ARG A 134 -6.19 11.35 12.46
CA ARG A 134 -7.53 10.92 12.88
C ARG A 134 -7.95 9.61 12.20
N ILE A 135 -7.72 9.49 10.89
CA ILE A 135 -8.00 8.26 10.14
C ILE A 135 -7.18 7.09 10.71
N ALA A 136 -5.86 7.25 10.84
CA ALA A 136 -4.95 6.18 11.25
C ALA A 136 -5.09 5.76 12.72
N GLU A 137 -5.34 6.71 13.63
CA GLU A 137 -5.29 6.47 15.09
C GLU A 137 -6.67 6.32 15.73
N GLU A 138 -7.73 6.87 15.15
CA GLU A 138 -9.07 6.83 15.76
C GLU A 138 -10.07 5.97 14.98
N ILE A 139 -10.04 6.06 13.64
CA ILE A 139 -11.02 5.42 12.77
C ILE A 139 -10.60 3.98 12.47
N VAL A 140 -9.48 3.81 11.76
CA VAL A 140 -8.94 2.51 11.33
C VAL A 140 -8.87 1.51 12.48
N PRO A 141 -8.38 1.85 13.70
CA PRO A 141 -8.24 0.85 14.75
C PRO A 141 -9.57 0.25 15.22
N ARG A 142 -10.71 0.92 15.01
CA ARG A 142 -12.03 0.37 15.37
C ARG A 142 -12.42 -0.79 14.45
N PHE A 143 -12.06 -0.71 13.18
CA PHE A 143 -12.31 -1.70 12.15
C PHE A 143 -11.26 -2.82 12.18
N ALA A 144 -9.97 -2.46 12.26
CA ALA A 144 -8.87 -3.41 12.32
C ALA A 144 -8.97 -4.37 13.54
N ARG A 145 -9.49 -3.89 14.68
CA ARG A 145 -9.76 -4.76 15.86
C ARG A 145 -10.78 -5.87 15.60
N ARG A 146 -11.68 -5.67 14.63
CA ARG A 146 -12.71 -6.62 14.20
C ARG A 146 -12.32 -7.36 12.92
N ASN A 147 -11.09 -7.14 12.44
CA ASN A 147 -10.60 -7.62 11.15
C ASN A 147 -11.44 -7.16 9.95
N ASP A 148 -12.10 -6.01 10.08
CA ASP A 148 -12.96 -5.43 9.05
C ASP A 148 -12.17 -4.46 8.17
N TRP A 149 -11.22 -4.97 7.37
CA TRP A 149 -10.38 -4.13 6.53
C TRP A 149 -11.17 -3.40 5.45
N ARG A 150 -12.20 -4.03 4.89
CA ARG A 150 -13.12 -3.41 3.93
C ARG A 150 -13.77 -2.17 4.52
N GLY A 151 -14.38 -2.29 5.70
CA GLY A 151 -14.97 -1.16 6.40
C GLY A 151 -13.94 -0.08 6.78
N ALA A 152 -12.69 -0.46 7.08
CA ALA A 152 -11.63 0.50 7.36
C ALA A 152 -11.29 1.38 6.16
N PHE A 153 -11.14 0.79 4.97
CA PHE A 153 -10.86 1.52 3.72
C PHE A 153 -12.06 2.37 3.31
N GLU A 154 -13.26 1.79 3.31
CA GLU A 154 -14.49 2.50 2.93
C GLU A 154 -14.73 3.73 3.82
N MET A 155 -14.57 3.59 5.14
CA MET A 155 -14.70 4.72 6.06
C MET A 155 -13.58 5.76 5.88
N ALA A 156 -12.35 5.32 5.57
CA ALA A 156 -11.26 6.25 5.28
C ALA A 156 -11.54 7.08 4.02
N ALA A 157 -12.07 6.44 2.97
CA ALA A 157 -12.47 7.11 1.73
C ALA A 157 -13.62 8.10 1.98
N ASP A 158 -14.65 7.71 2.72
CA ASP A 158 -15.78 8.60 3.07
C ASP A 158 -15.30 9.84 3.83
N VAL A 159 -14.42 9.66 4.80
CA VAL A 159 -13.91 10.77 5.60
C VAL A 159 -13.00 11.70 4.79
N LEU A 160 -12.27 11.17 3.81
CA LEU A 160 -11.53 12.02 2.86
C LEU A 160 -12.50 12.81 1.98
N ALA A 161 -13.55 12.17 1.45
CA ALA A 161 -14.57 12.82 0.65
C ALA A 161 -15.23 13.99 1.39
N GLU A 162 -15.64 13.76 2.65
CA GLU A 162 -16.37 14.74 3.45
C GLU A 162 -15.54 15.99 3.83
N GLU A 163 -14.23 15.83 3.99
CA GLU A 163 -13.35 16.85 4.57
C GLU A 163 -12.46 17.54 3.52
N VAL A 164 -12.16 16.85 2.41
CA VAL A 164 -11.33 17.38 1.31
C VAL A 164 -12.19 17.81 0.13
N GLY A 165 -13.33 17.15 -0.12
CA GLY A 165 -14.26 17.49 -1.21
C GLY A 165 -15.12 18.74 -0.97
N ARG A 166 -14.75 19.60 0.01
CA ARG A 166 -15.44 20.85 0.33
C ARG A 166 -14.72 22.07 -0.19
#